data_AF-M6BT30-F1
#
_entry.id   AF-M6BT30-F1
#
_cell.length_a   1.000
_cell.length_b   1.000
_cell.length_c   1.000
_cell.angle_alpha   90.00
_cell.angle_beta   90.00
_cell.angle_gamma   90.00
#
_symmetry.space_group_name_H-M   'P 1'
#
loop_
_entity.id
_entity.type
_entity.pdbx_description
1 polymer ?
#
loop_
_entity_poly.entity_id
_entity_poly.type
_entity_poly.pdbx_seq_one_letter_code
_entity_poly.pdbx_strand_id
1 'polypeptide(L)'
;MIFSEGKNYSVNLEEVDFTSQVSSRDANENEILSNGFVYGEGYLYSSKACVESEKEGCERVQVSVTPIPEKDMTFIGDIKGNRVAHFTSAEGNKFLNASVGDFAETIADIKSDDNTMKWVGRFIGFIAMFSSFTLMAGPLTSLLSFIPFVGDLGGGLIKVVLGIVAFIITAITILLIKFWYIWLVLLLGGIGYAIYKRKYAPQKAI
;
A
#
# COMPACT_ATOMS: atom_id res chain seq x y z
N MET A 1 21.79 -35.38 4.85
CA MET A 1 20.71 -34.65 5.56
C MET A 1 19.65 -35.67 5.92
N ILE A 2 19.29 -35.74 7.20
CA ILE A 2 18.31 -36.70 7.72
C ILE A 2 16.94 -36.11 7.43
N PHE A 3 16.24 -36.64 6.43
CA PHE A 3 14.82 -36.34 6.24
C PHE A 3 14.07 -37.03 7.39
N SER A 4 13.74 -36.26 8.43
CA SER A 4 12.76 -36.67 9.45
C SER A 4 11.45 -37.02 8.73
N GLU A 5 10.74 -38.05 9.20
CA GLU A 5 9.42 -38.45 8.69
C GLU A 5 8.50 -37.22 8.54
N GLY A 6 8.41 -36.72 7.30
CA GLY A 6 7.69 -35.50 7.00
C GLY A 6 6.19 -35.79 7.00
N LYS A 7 5.45 -35.16 7.92
CA LYS A 7 4.00 -35.11 7.81
C LYS A 7 3.64 -34.28 6.58
N ASN A 8 2.88 -34.85 5.66
CA ASN A 8 2.44 -34.18 4.44
C ASN A 8 1.22 -33.33 4.72
N TYR A 9 1.34 -32.01 4.61
CA TYR A 9 0.22 -31.07 4.74
C TYR A 9 -0.23 -30.57 3.38
N SER A 10 -1.54 -30.39 3.20
CA SER A 10 -2.12 -29.74 2.02
C SER A 10 -2.29 -28.24 2.28
N VAL A 11 -1.98 -27.41 1.28
CA VAL A 11 -2.20 -25.96 1.31
C VAL A 11 -3.06 -25.57 0.11
N ASN A 12 -4.02 -24.67 0.31
CA ASN A 12 -4.76 -24.06 -0.79
C ASN A 12 -3.98 -22.82 -1.26
N LEU A 13 -3.38 -22.88 -2.46
CA LEU A 13 -2.55 -21.80 -2.99
C LEU A 13 -3.35 -20.53 -3.33
N GLU A 14 -4.67 -20.64 -3.53
CA GLU A 14 -5.54 -19.47 -3.75
C GLU A 14 -5.72 -18.61 -2.50
N GLU A 15 -5.53 -19.20 -1.32
CA GLU A 15 -5.67 -18.52 -0.02
C GLU A 15 -4.32 -18.01 0.51
N VAL A 16 -3.22 -18.28 -0.20
CA VAL A 16 -1.86 -17.92 0.25
C VAL A 16 -1.49 -16.54 -0.27
N ASP A 17 -1.13 -15.66 0.65
CA ASP A 17 -0.50 -14.38 0.34
C ASP A 17 1.00 -14.61 0.07
N PHE A 18 1.39 -14.51 -1.19
CA PHE A 18 2.79 -14.61 -1.58
C PHE A 18 3.53 -13.29 -1.36
N THR A 19 4.75 -13.37 -0.85
CA THR A 19 5.64 -12.20 -0.75
C THR A 19 6.10 -11.74 -2.13
N SER A 20 6.69 -10.54 -2.20
CA SER A 20 7.25 -9.97 -3.42
C SER A 20 8.34 -10.83 -4.09
N GLN A 21 8.93 -11.79 -3.36
CA GLN A 21 9.86 -12.78 -3.92
C GLN A 21 9.18 -13.78 -4.86
N VAL A 22 7.87 -13.99 -4.72
CA VAL A 22 7.05 -14.84 -5.59
C VAL A 22 6.03 -13.95 -6.29
N SER A 23 6.54 -13.06 -7.13
CA SER A 23 5.71 -12.08 -7.82
C SER A 23 4.84 -12.74 -8.90
N SER A 24 3.57 -12.33 -8.91
CA SER A 24 2.68 -12.62 -10.04
C SER A 24 3.20 -11.91 -11.29
N ARG A 25 3.13 -12.60 -12.43
CA ARG A 25 3.47 -12.05 -13.74
C ARG A 25 2.32 -12.31 -14.71
N ASP A 26 2.32 -11.58 -15.82
CA ASP A 26 1.41 -11.90 -16.91
C ASP A 26 1.71 -13.30 -17.46
N ALA A 27 0.63 -14.03 -17.78
CA ALA A 27 0.74 -15.35 -18.38
C ALA A 27 1.35 -15.25 -19.78
N ASN A 28 2.28 -16.15 -20.08
CA ASN A 28 2.85 -16.23 -21.42
C ASN A 28 1.85 -16.89 -22.38
N GLU A 29 1.97 -16.66 -23.69
CA GLU A 29 1.04 -17.24 -24.68
C GLU A 29 0.94 -18.77 -24.58
N ASN A 30 2.04 -19.44 -24.22
CA ASN A 30 2.12 -20.89 -24.05
C ASN A 30 1.46 -21.42 -22.77
N GLU A 31 1.16 -20.55 -21.80
CA GLU A 31 0.53 -20.89 -20.52
C GLU A 31 -1.00 -20.68 -20.57
N ILE A 32 -1.49 -20.07 -21.65
CA ILE A 32 -2.89 -19.70 -21.80
C ILE A 32 -3.59 -20.68 -22.74
N LEU A 33 -4.62 -21.37 -22.23
CA LEU A 33 -5.52 -22.17 -23.04
C LEU A 33 -6.49 -21.25 -23.78
N SER A 34 -6.15 -20.91 -25.02
CA SER A 34 -6.88 -19.89 -25.79
C SER A 34 -8.32 -20.27 -26.11
N ASN A 35 -8.70 -21.55 -26.23
CA ASN A 35 -10.10 -22.04 -26.32
C ASN A 35 -11.10 -21.14 -27.09
N GLY A 36 -10.70 -20.55 -28.22
CA GLY A 36 -11.53 -19.66 -29.06
C GLY A 36 -11.30 -18.16 -28.88
N PHE A 37 -10.56 -17.75 -27.84
CA PHE A 37 -10.03 -16.41 -27.65
C PHE A 37 -8.73 -16.19 -28.44
N VAL A 38 -8.43 -14.93 -28.75
CA VAL A 38 -7.24 -14.51 -29.49
C VAL A 38 -6.35 -13.74 -28.53
N TYR A 39 -5.10 -14.18 -28.36
CA TYR A 39 -4.12 -13.46 -27.54
C TYR A 39 -3.49 -12.32 -28.35
N GLY A 40 -3.40 -11.13 -27.77
CA GLY A 40 -2.77 -9.96 -28.36
C GLY A 40 -2.41 -8.94 -27.28
N GLU A 41 -1.27 -8.27 -27.40
CA GLU A 41 -0.84 -7.20 -26.46
C GLU A 41 -0.96 -7.53 -24.96
N GLY A 42 -0.83 -8.81 -24.55
CA GLY A 42 -0.96 -9.22 -23.14
C GLY A 42 -2.38 -9.51 -22.67
N TYR A 43 -3.37 -9.43 -23.57
CA TYR A 43 -4.79 -9.68 -23.29
C TYR A 43 -5.35 -10.80 -24.16
N LEU A 44 -6.37 -11.48 -23.64
CA LEU A 44 -7.23 -12.37 -24.40
C LEU A 44 -8.45 -11.60 -24.90
N TYR A 45 -8.70 -11.68 -26.20
CA TYR A 45 -9.84 -11.07 -26.88
C TYR A 45 -10.82 -12.12 -27.37
N SER A 46 -12.12 -11.80 -27.37
CA SER A 46 -13.17 -12.70 -27.86
C SER A 46 -13.11 -12.97 -29.37
N SER A 47 -12.44 -12.13 -30.16
CA SER A 47 -12.28 -12.31 -31.60
C SER A 47 -11.08 -11.54 -32.18
N LYS A 48 -10.60 -11.94 -33.36
CA LYS A 48 -9.50 -11.23 -34.08
C LYS A 48 -9.86 -9.77 -34.40
N ALA A 49 -11.12 -9.50 -34.72
CA ALA A 49 -11.58 -8.15 -35.04
C ALA A 49 -11.43 -7.18 -33.85
N CYS A 50 -11.49 -7.69 -32.63
CA CYS A 50 -11.29 -6.92 -31.40
C CYS A 50 -9.82 -6.62 -31.10
N VAL A 51 -8.88 -7.40 -31.66
CA VAL A 51 -7.44 -7.13 -31.56
C VAL A 51 -7.05 -6.00 -32.51
N GLU A 52 -7.58 -6.04 -33.74
CA GLU A 52 -7.24 -5.06 -34.78
C GLU A 52 -8.00 -3.72 -34.62
N SER A 53 -9.20 -3.76 -34.06
CA SER A 53 -10.04 -2.57 -33.86
C SER A 53 -10.90 -2.71 -32.60
N GLU A 54 -10.68 -1.83 -31.62
CA GLU A 54 -11.50 -1.79 -30.41
C GLU A 54 -12.90 -1.27 -30.77
N LYS A 55 -13.90 -2.15 -30.66
CA LYS A 55 -15.31 -1.87 -30.96
C LYS A 55 -16.16 -2.07 -29.71
N GLU A 56 -17.32 -1.40 -29.68
CA GLU A 56 -18.31 -1.64 -28.63
C GLU A 56 -18.68 -3.13 -28.57
N GLY A 57 -18.59 -3.72 -27.38
CA GLY A 57 -18.83 -5.15 -27.16
C GLY A 57 -17.58 -6.05 -27.25
N CYS A 58 -16.39 -5.50 -27.50
CA CYS A 58 -15.14 -6.24 -27.37
C CYS A 58 -14.79 -6.46 -25.90
N GLU A 59 -14.65 -7.74 -25.52
CA GLU A 59 -14.18 -8.14 -24.20
C GLU A 59 -12.67 -8.38 -24.25
N ARG A 60 -11.96 -7.90 -23.23
CA ARG A 60 -10.55 -8.19 -22.99
C ARG A 60 -10.37 -8.78 -21.60
N VAL A 61 -9.58 -9.84 -21.50
CA VAL A 61 -9.28 -10.53 -20.24
C VAL A 61 -7.76 -10.54 -20.05
N GLN A 62 -7.28 -10.04 -18.92
CA GLN A 62 -5.88 -10.19 -18.50
C GLN A 62 -5.77 -11.40 -17.58
N VAL A 63 -4.79 -12.27 -17.84
CA VAL A 63 -4.52 -13.46 -17.03
C VAL A 63 -3.16 -13.28 -16.37
N SER A 64 -3.14 -13.28 -15.04
CA SER A 64 -1.91 -13.27 -14.26
C SER A 64 -1.68 -14.64 -13.63
N VAL A 65 -0.43 -15.06 -13.62
CA VAL A 65 0.02 -16.34 -13.05
C VAL A 65 1.07 -16.08 -11.98
N THR A 66 0.99 -16.83 -10.89
CA THR A 66 2.01 -16.85 -9.84
C THR A 66 2.81 -18.14 -10.00
N PRO A 67 4.04 -18.09 -10.56
CA PRO A 67 4.83 -19.29 -10.75
C PRO A 67 5.26 -19.86 -9.40
N ILE A 68 5.15 -21.18 -9.24
CA ILE A 68 5.73 -21.86 -8.07
C ILE A 68 7.24 -21.93 -8.31
N PRO A 69 8.07 -21.28 -7.47
CA PRO A 69 9.52 -21.32 -7.58
C PRO A 69 10.05 -22.76 -7.47
N GLU A 70 11.14 -23.07 -8.18
CA GLU A 70 11.83 -24.37 -8.07
C GLU A 70 12.56 -24.56 -6.73
N LYS A 71 12.75 -23.47 -5.98
CA LYS A 71 13.44 -23.45 -4.69
C LYS A 71 12.47 -23.77 -3.55
N ASP A 72 13.02 -24.30 -2.46
CA ASP A 72 12.26 -24.58 -1.24
C ASP A 72 11.50 -23.32 -0.77
N MET A 73 10.23 -23.51 -0.42
CA MET A 73 9.33 -22.46 0.07
C MET A 73 8.89 -22.75 1.50
N THR A 74 8.74 -21.69 2.28
CA THR A 74 8.20 -21.79 3.64
C THR A 74 6.82 -21.14 3.71
N PHE A 75 5.85 -21.91 4.23
CA PHE A 75 4.49 -21.44 4.49
C PHE A 75 4.33 -21.11 5.97
N ILE A 76 3.79 -19.93 6.26
CA ILE A 76 3.54 -19.44 7.62
C ILE A 76 2.03 -19.32 7.82
N GLY A 77 1.49 -20.20 8.65
CA GLY A 77 0.07 -20.29 8.97
C GLY A 77 -0.18 -21.20 10.17
N ASP A 78 -1.44 -21.49 10.43
CA ASP A 78 -1.89 -22.41 11.48
C ASP A 78 -2.15 -23.81 10.90
N ILE A 79 -1.93 -24.86 11.69
CA ILE A 79 -2.12 -26.25 11.27
C ILE A 79 -3.47 -26.74 11.77
N LYS A 80 -4.41 -26.98 10.84
CA LYS A 80 -5.73 -27.54 11.15
C LYS A 80 -5.84 -28.94 10.56
N GLY A 81 -5.54 -29.94 11.39
CA GLY A 81 -5.53 -31.35 10.98
C GLY A 81 -4.39 -31.63 10.01
N ASN A 82 -4.71 -31.88 8.74
CA ASN A 82 -3.72 -32.15 7.68
C ASN A 82 -3.57 -30.99 6.67
N ARG A 83 -3.99 -29.79 7.07
CA ARG A 83 -3.98 -28.60 6.19
C ARG A 83 -3.30 -27.43 6.87
N VAL A 84 -2.54 -26.67 6.09
CA VAL A 84 -2.07 -25.34 6.49
C VAL A 84 -3.18 -24.35 6.16
N ALA A 85 -3.64 -23.61 7.16
CA ALA A 85 -4.74 -22.65 7.06
C ALA A 85 -4.31 -21.29 7.62
N HIS A 86 -5.16 -20.27 7.46
CA HIS A 86 -4.89 -18.96 8.03
C HIS A 86 -4.73 -19.01 9.55
N PHE A 87 -3.63 -18.43 10.02
CA PHE A 87 -3.46 -18.03 11.40
C PHE A 87 -4.29 -16.77 11.67
N THR A 88 -5.11 -16.79 12.72
CA THR A 88 -5.89 -15.61 13.12
C THR A 88 -5.26 -14.98 14.35
N SER A 89 -4.79 -13.73 14.22
CA SER A 89 -4.27 -12.95 15.35
C SER A 89 -5.38 -12.60 16.34
N ALA A 90 -5.01 -12.25 17.58
CA ALA A 90 -5.94 -11.78 18.61
C ALA A 90 -6.78 -10.55 18.16
N GLU A 91 -6.25 -9.80 17.20
CA GLU A 91 -6.89 -8.63 16.58
C GLU A 91 -7.87 -8.99 15.44
N GLY A 92 -8.02 -10.28 15.11
CA GLY A 92 -8.91 -10.77 14.04
C GLY A 92 -8.27 -10.82 12.65
N ASN A 93 -7.02 -10.37 12.50
CA ASN A 93 -6.29 -10.41 11.24
C ASN A 93 -5.92 -11.86 10.87
N LYS A 94 -6.16 -12.25 9.62
CA LYS A 94 -5.85 -13.58 9.09
C LYS A 94 -4.56 -13.54 8.29
N PHE A 95 -3.68 -14.50 8.50
CA PHE A 95 -2.37 -14.58 7.86
C PHE A 95 -2.14 -15.99 7.33
N LEU A 96 -1.89 -16.11 6.04
CA LEU A 96 -1.34 -17.31 5.43
C LEU A 96 -0.33 -16.84 4.39
N ASN A 97 0.94 -16.70 4.79
CA ASN A 97 1.95 -16.12 3.93
C ASN A 97 2.95 -17.18 3.45
N ALA A 98 3.50 -17.00 2.26
CA ALA A 98 4.59 -17.85 1.77
C ALA A 98 5.68 -17.05 1.05
N SER A 99 6.93 -17.42 1.30
CA SER A 99 8.11 -16.91 0.59
C SER A 99 9.05 -18.06 0.21
N VAL A 100 10.01 -17.75 -0.64
CA VAL A 100 11.14 -18.62 -0.94
C VAL A 100 12.15 -18.57 0.20
N GLY A 101 12.74 -19.72 0.53
CA GLY A 101 13.79 -19.80 1.53
C GLY A 101 13.32 -20.26 2.91
N ASP A 102 14.16 -20.04 3.91
CA ASP A 102 13.92 -20.51 5.28
C ASP A 102 12.94 -19.58 6.03
N PHE A 103 12.50 -20.01 7.22
CA PHE A 103 11.61 -19.25 8.09
C PHE A 103 12.12 -17.82 8.37
N ALA A 104 13.41 -17.66 8.64
CA ALA A 104 14.00 -16.36 8.92
C ALA A 104 13.94 -15.40 7.72
N GLU A 105 14.16 -15.91 6.51
CA GLU A 105 14.09 -15.14 5.26
C GLU A 105 12.64 -14.76 4.97
N THR A 106 11.71 -15.72 5.10
CA THR A 106 10.27 -15.49 4.88
C THR A 106 9.72 -14.40 5.81
N ILE A 107 10.08 -14.41 7.09
CA ILE A 107 9.66 -13.36 8.04
C ILE A 107 10.27 -12.00 7.69
N ALA A 108 11.53 -11.98 7.21
CA ALA A 108 12.18 -10.75 6.79
C ALA A 108 11.50 -10.15 5.55
N ASP A 109 11.12 -11.00 4.59
CA ASP A 109 10.42 -10.60 3.37
C ASP A 109 9.04 -10.02 3.69
N ILE A 110 8.23 -10.71 4.50
CA ILE A 110 6.90 -10.22 4.95
C ILE A 110 7.05 -8.84 5.59
N LYS A 111 8.05 -8.66 6.46
CA LYS A 111 8.31 -7.37 7.13
C LYS A 111 8.73 -6.28 6.13
N SER A 112 9.52 -6.65 5.12
CA SER A 112 9.94 -5.73 4.06
C SER A 112 8.77 -5.29 3.20
N ASP A 113 7.90 -6.22 2.81
CA ASP A 113 6.70 -5.97 2.01
C ASP A 113 5.72 -5.06 2.75
N ASP A 114 5.44 -5.34 4.02
CA ASP A 114 4.62 -4.48 4.88
C ASP A 114 5.20 -3.06 5.02
N ASN A 115 6.52 -2.95 5.15
CA ASN A 115 7.18 -1.66 5.24
C ASN A 115 7.09 -0.89 3.91
N THR A 116 7.27 -1.59 2.80
CA THR A 116 7.14 -1.01 1.45
C THR A 116 5.72 -0.53 1.20
N MET A 117 4.71 -1.34 1.52
CA MET A 117 3.30 -0.99 1.37
C MET A 117 2.91 0.23 2.21
N LYS A 118 3.45 0.35 3.44
CA LYS A 118 3.29 1.55 4.26
C LYS A 118 3.83 2.79 3.56
N TRP A 119 5.03 2.73 2.97
CA TRP A 119 5.62 3.86 2.26
C TRP A 119 4.87 4.19 0.96
N VAL A 120 4.43 3.19 0.21
CA VAL A 120 3.58 3.36 -0.98
C VAL A 120 2.29 4.08 -0.62
N GLY A 121 1.60 3.65 0.43
CA GLY A 121 0.39 4.33 0.92
C GLY A 121 0.64 5.79 1.32
N ARG A 122 1.79 6.08 1.95
CA ARG A 122 2.17 7.47 2.28
C ARG A 122 2.45 8.31 1.04
N PHE A 123 3.13 7.74 0.06
CA PHE A 123 3.42 8.42 -1.20
C PHE A 123 2.13 8.73 -1.97
N ILE A 124 1.22 7.77 -2.09
CA ILE A 124 -0.10 7.97 -2.70
C ILE A 124 -0.88 9.05 -1.96
N GLY A 125 -0.90 9.00 -0.62
CA GLY A 125 -1.53 10.04 0.21
C GLY A 125 -0.94 11.43 -0.01
N PHE A 126 0.39 11.54 -0.12
CA PHE A 126 1.07 12.79 -0.44
C PHE A 126 0.66 13.32 -1.82
N ILE A 127 0.64 12.47 -2.85
CA ILE A 127 0.22 12.87 -4.20
C ILE A 127 -1.23 13.34 -4.20
N ALA A 128 -2.14 12.60 -3.57
CA ALA A 128 -3.54 13.00 -3.45
C ALA A 128 -3.71 14.36 -2.74
N MET A 129 -2.96 14.61 -1.68
CA MET A 129 -2.96 15.89 -0.96
C MET A 129 -2.40 17.03 -1.82
N PHE A 130 -1.28 16.79 -2.51
CA PHE A 130 -0.67 17.76 -3.41
C PHE A 130 -1.58 18.13 -4.58
N SER A 131 -2.24 17.15 -5.19
CA SER A 131 -3.23 17.38 -6.24
C SER A 131 -4.41 18.18 -5.72
N SER A 132 -4.88 17.91 -4.49
CA SER A 132 -5.98 18.66 -3.87
C SER A 132 -5.62 20.14 -3.67
N PHE A 133 -4.43 20.45 -3.16
CA PHE A 133 -3.97 21.83 -3.01
C PHE A 133 -3.77 22.54 -4.34
N THR A 134 -3.23 21.82 -5.34
CA THR A 134 -3.03 22.37 -6.68
C THR A 134 -4.37 22.72 -7.34
N LEU A 135 -5.39 21.89 -7.15
CA LEU A 135 -6.74 22.15 -7.65
C LEU A 135 -7.38 23.37 -6.97
N MET A 136 -7.23 23.52 -5.65
CA MET A 136 -7.70 24.70 -4.91
C MET A 136 -6.97 25.99 -5.32
N ALA A 137 -5.69 25.88 -5.69
CA ALA A 137 -4.91 27.02 -6.17
C ALA A 137 -5.28 27.46 -7.59
N GLY A 138 -5.96 26.61 -8.38
CA GLY A 138 -6.37 26.91 -9.75
C GLY A 138 -7.08 28.26 -9.92
N PRO A 139 -8.23 28.48 -9.25
CA PRO A 139 -8.95 29.76 -9.31
C PRO A 139 -8.11 30.97 -8.89
N LEU A 140 -7.25 30.79 -7.88
CA LEU A 140 -6.37 31.86 -7.40
C LEU A 140 -5.31 32.23 -8.45
N THR A 141 -4.75 31.23 -9.12
CA THR A 141 -3.77 31.44 -10.19
C THR A 141 -4.40 32.07 -11.45
N SER A 142 -5.66 31.76 -11.76
CA SER A 142 -6.40 32.41 -12.85
C SER A 142 -6.70 33.89 -12.61
N LEU A 143 -6.77 34.33 -11.34
CA LEU A 143 -6.88 35.75 -11.00
C LEU A 143 -5.52 36.48 -11.14
N LEU A 144 -4.42 35.77 -10.90
CA LEU A 144 -3.06 36.32 -11.02
C LEU A 144 -2.59 36.45 -12.47
N SER A 145 -3.17 35.70 -13.41
CA SER A 145 -2.83 35.77 -14.84
C SER A 145 -3.24 37.08 -15.52
N PHE A 146 -4.03 37.94 -14.87
CA PHE A 146 -4.32 39.28 -15.37
C PHE A 146 -3.11 40.23 -15.27
N ILE A 147 -2.06 39.87 -14.53
CA ILE A 147 -0.81 40.63 -14.44
C ILE A 147 0.23 39.97 -15.36
N PRO A 148 0.70 40.65 -16.44
CA PRO A 148 1.73 40.11 -17.32
C PRO A 148 3.02 39.80 -16.54
N PHE A 149 3.73 38.73 -16.91
CA PHE A 149 4.87 38.09 -16.21
C PHE A 149 4.56 37.30 -14.92
N VAL A 150 3.47 37.59 -14.20
CA VAL A 150 3.14 36.88 -12.95
C VAL A 150 2.35 35.59 -13.19
N GLY A 151 1.59 35.50 -14.29
CA GLY A 151 0.76 34.33 -14.60
C GLY A 151 1.54 33.01 -14.66
N ASP A 152 2.52 32.90 -15.55
CA ASP A 152 3.20 31.62 -15.81
C ASP A 152 4.28 31.28 -14.77
N LEU A 153 5.10 32.26 -14.37
CA LEU A 153 6.13 32.05 -13.34
C LEU A 153 5.52 31.91 -11.94
N GLY A 154 4.48 32.69 -11.63
CA GLY A 154 3.80 32.62 -10.34
C GLY A 154 3.02 31.33 -10.15
N GLY A 155 2.30 30.85 -11.18
CA GLY A 155 1.57 29.58 -11.13
C GLY A 155 2.47 28.38 -10.87
N GLY A 156 3.66 28.33 -11.48
CA GLY A 156 4.66 27.29 -11.24
C GLY A 156 5.24 27.34 -9.81
N LEU A 157 5.64 28.53 -9.35
CA LEU A 157 6.20 28.72 -8.00
C LEU A 157 5.18 28.37 -6.90
N ILE A 158 3.91 28.75 -7.07
CA ILE A 158 2.84 28.42 -6.12
C ILE A 158 2.71 26.91 -5.95
N LYS A 159 2.75 26.14 -7.05
CA LYS A 159 2.71 24.67 -6.99
C LYS A 159 3.91 24.11 -6.23
N VAL A 160 5.11 24.63 -6.45
CA VAL A 160 6.31 24.18 -5.70
C VAL A 160 6.16 24.43 -4.20
N VAL A 161 5.70 25.61 -3.80
CA VAL A 161 5.46 25.94 -2.38
C VAL A 161 4.39 25.02 -1.78
N LEU A 162 3.28 24.80 -2.49
CA LEU A 162 2.23 23.87 -2.03
C LEU A 162 2.73 22.43 -1.91
N GLY A 163 3.63 22.00 -2.80
CA GLY A 163 4.31 20.70 -2.71
C GLY A 163 5.16 20.58 -1.45
N ILE A 164 5.94 21.61 -1.11
CA ILE A 164 6.74 21.65 0.12
C ILE A 164 5.83 21.60 1.35
N VAL A 165 4.74 22.38 1.34
CA VAL A 165 3.76 22.38 2.44
C VAL A 165 3.12 21.00 2.61
N ALA A 166 2.67 20.36 1.51
CA ALA A 166 2.12 19.01 1.54
C ALA A 166 3.13 17.99 2.07
N PHE A 167 4.41 18.12 1.71
CA PHE A 167 5.48 17.24 2.19
C PHE A 167 5.71 17.40 3.69
N ILE A 168 5.76 18.65 4.19
CA ILE A 168 5.89 18.94 5.62
C ILE A 168 4.71 18.37 6.40
N ILE A 169 3.48 18.55 5.92
CA ILE A 169 2.29 17.99 6.59
C ILE A 169 2.34 16.46 6.61
N THR A 170 2.76 15.83 5.52
CA THR A 170 2.95 14.37 5.46
C THR A 170 3.99 13.90 6.48
N ALA A 171 5.13 14.58 6.57
CA ALA A 171 6.18 14.28 7.54
C ALA A 171 5.71 14.45 8.99
N ILE A 172 4.99 15.54 9.30
CA ILE A 172 4.37 15.78 10.61
C ILE A 172 3.39 14.66 10.92
N THR A 173 2.55 14.25 9.97
CA THR A 173 1.56 13.17 10.18
C THR A 173 2.24 11.84 10.52
N ILE A 174 3.35 11.51 9.86
CA ILE A 174 4.15 10.32 10.19
C ILE A 174 4.70 10.40 11.62
N LEU A 175 5.24 11.56 12.01
CA LEU A 175 5.76 11.79 13.37
C LEU A 175 4.64 11.70 14.43
N LEU A 176 3.47 12.27 14.16
CA LEU A 176 2.32 12.22 15.07
C LEU A 176 1.90 10.77 15.35
N ILE A 177 1.85 9.93 14.33
CA ILE A 177 1.45 8.52 14.47
C ILE A 177 2.54 7.73 15.20
N LYS A 178 3.81 7.92 14.83
CA LYS A 178 4.93 7.20 15.46
C LYS A 178 5.09 7.55 16.94
N PHE A 179 4.85 8.79 17.31
CA PHE A 179 5.06 9.31 18.66
C PHE A 179 3.76 9.65 19.40
N TRP A 180 2.65 8.98 19.05
CA TRP A 180 1.31 9.27 19.61
C TRP A 180 1.30 9.33 21.15
N TYR A 181 2.07 8.45 21.81
CA TYR A 181 2.20 8.38 23.26
C TYR A 181 2.88 9.61 23.88
N ILE A 182 3.82 10.25 23.17
CA ILE A 182 4.49 11.48 23.63
C ILE A 182 3.47 12.63 23.73
N TRP A 183 2.58 12.73 22.73
CA TRP A 183 1.52 13.72 22.72
C TRP A 183 0.51 13.51 23.84
N LEU A 184 0.18 12.25 24.14
CA LEU A 184 -0.68 11.89 25.27
C LEU A 184 -0.06 12.35 26.60
N VAL A 185 1.24 12.11 26.79
CA VAL A 185 1.97 12.55 28.00
C VAL A 185 2.02 14.08 28.10
N LEU A 186 2.31 14.79 27.00
CA LEU A 186 2.30 16.26 26.98
C LEU A 186 0.93 16.84 27.31
N LEU A 187 -0.14 16.22 26.81
CA LEU A 187 -1.52 16.64 27.07
C LEU A 187 -1.86 16.43 28.56
N LEU A 188 -1.55 15.27 29.12
CA LEU A 188 -1.71 15.00 30.56
C LEU A 188 -0.89 15.96 31.43
N GLY A 189 0.36 16.23 31.05
CA GLY A 189 1.22 17.20 31.73
C GLY A 189 0.66 18.63 31.66
N GLY A 190 0.14 19.04 30.50
CA GLY A 190 -0.53 20.33 30.31
C GLY A 190 -1.79 20.49 31.14
N ILE A 191 -2.64 19.45 31.20
CA ILE A 191 -3.83 19.41 32.07
C ILE A 191 -3.41 19.49 33.55
N GLY A 192 -2.41 18.70 33.96
CA GLY A 192 -1.88 18.72 35.33
C GLY A 192 -1.36 20.09 35.73
N TYR A 193 -0.59 20.74 34.84
CA TYR A 193 -0.10 22.11 35.04
C TYR A 193 -1.24 23.14 35.11
N ALA A 194 -2.24 23.02 34.24
CA ALA A 194 -3.41 23.91 34.25
C ALA A 194 -4.22 23.80 35.55
N ILE A 195 -4.41 22.57 36.07
CA ILE A 195 -5.06 22.33 37.37
C ILE A 195 -4.22 22.89 38.51
N TYR A 196 -2.91 22.65 38.51
CA TYR A 196 -1.99 23.22 39.48
C TYR A 196 -2.10 24.75 39.49
N LYS A 197 -1.98 25.40 38.33
CA LYS A 197 -2.13 26.86 38.22
C LYS A 197 -3.51 27.33 38.70
N ARG A 198 -4.60 26.63 38.41
CA ARG A 198 -5.94 27.00 38.92
C ARG A 198 -6.05 26.87 40.44
N LYS A 199 -5.38 25.89 41.04
CA LYS A 199 -5.43 25.64 42.49
C LYS A 199 -4.54 26.60 43.29
N TYR A 200 -3.46 27.09 42.69
CA TYR A 200 -2.47 27.97 43.33
C TYR A 200 -2.43 29.40 42.77
N ALA A 201 -3.31 29.77 41.84
CA ALA A 201 -3.48 31.16 41.44
C ALA A 201 -4.12 31.94 42.61
N PRO A 202 -3.49 32.99 43.14
CA PRO A 202 -4.12 33.84 44.14
C PRO A 202 -5.38 34.44 43.53
N GLN A 203 -6.53 34.27 44.19
CA GLN A 203 -7.74 35.02 43.87
C GLN A 203 -7.35 36.50 43.84
N LYS A 204 -7.35 37.13 42.66
CA LYS A 204 -7.30 38.58 42.58
C LYS A 204 -8.57 39.09 43.27
N ALA A 205 -8.39 39.58 44.49
CA ALA A 205 -9.39 40.37 45.18
C ALA A 205 -9.72 41.59 44.31
N ILE A 206 -11.01 41.89 44.25
CA ILE A 206 -11.69 42.97 43.50
C ILE A 206 -10.99 44.32 43.69
#